data_AF-A0A2T2PB63-F1
#
_entry.id   AF-A0A2T2PB63-F1
#
_cell.length_a   1.000
_cell.length_b   1.000
_cell.length_c   1.000
_cell.angle_alpha   90.00
_cell.angle_beta   90.00
_cell.angle_gamma   90.00
#
_symmetry.space_group_name_H-M   'P 1'
#
loop_
_entity.id
_entity.type
_entity.pdbx_description
1 polymer ?
#
loop_
_entity_poly.entity_id
_entity_poly.type
_entity_poly.pdbx_seq_one_letter_code
_entity_poly.pdbx_strand_id
1 'polypeptide(L)'
;FSPEADIFDTEAAFVIHVSLPGAKKEDVGVNWDVERSELSIAGVIYRPGDEDFLKTLAMDERKVGPFERKIRLGTRANPAQIDVDMITAKLEDGVLRIDVPKLDTGFVEIKKVDVL
;
A
#
# COMPACT_ATOMS: atom_id res chain seq x y z
N PHE A 1 -0.82 -11.85 -9.59
CA PHE A 1 -1.89 -10.94 -10.06
C PHE A 1 -1.72 -9.57 -9.39
N SER A 2 -2.46 -8.53 -9.81
CA SER A 2 -2.46 -7.24 -9.12
C SER A 2 -3.80 -7.05 -8.41
N PRO A 3 -3.84 -6.92 -7.08
CA PRO A 3 -5.06 -6.66 -6.34
C PRO A 3 -5.58 -5.26 -6.63
N GLU A 4 -6.90 -5.09 -6.46
CA GLU A 4 -7.56 -3.80 -6.55
C GLU A 4 -7.20 -2.95 -5.33
N ALA A 5 -7.03 -1.65 -5.56
CA ALA A 5 -6.63 -0.71 -4.53
C ALA A 5 -7.31 0.64 -4.71
N ASP A 6 -7.79 1.20 -3.60
CA ASP A 6 -8.28 2.57 -3.49
C ASP A 6 -7.25 3.41 -2.75
N ILE A 7 -7.07 4.65 -3.20
CA ILE A 7 -6.08 5.59 -2.65
C ILE A 7 -6.82 6.87 -2.28
N PHE A 8 -6.78 7.21 -1.00
CA PHE A 8 -7.34 8.45 -0.47
C PHE A 8 -6.18 9.39 -0.16
N ASP A 9 -6.14 10.52 -0.87
CA ASP A 9 -5.20 11.59 -0.61
C ASP A 9 -5.86 12.62 0.32
N THR A 10 -5.42 12.64 1.58
CA THR A 10 -5.88 13.61 2.58
C THR A 10 -4.77 14.62 2.86
N GLU A 11 -5.08 15.76 3.48
CA GLU A 11 -4.07 16.77 3.81
C GLU A 11 -2.93 16.21 4.68
N ALA A 12 -3.25 15.32 5.62
CA ALA A 12 -2.28 14.77 6.58
C ALA A 12 -1.63 13.45 6.14
N ALA A 13 -2.29 12.65 5.29
CA ALA A 13 -1.83 11.30 4.97
C ALA A 13 -2.40 10.78 3.65
N PHE A 14 -1.73 9.78 3.06
CA PHE A 14 -2.36 8.88 2.10
C PHE A 14 -2.90 7.66 2.84
N VAL A 15 -4.16 7.32 2.60
CA VAL A 15 -4.78 6.08 3.12
C VAL A 15 -5.05 5.18 1.93
N ILE A 16 -4.52 3.96 1.98
CA ILE A 16 -4.60 3.02 0.86
C ILE A 16 -5.35 1.79 1.34
N HIS A 17 -6.40 1.40 0.62
CA HIS A 17 -7.13 0.16 0.88
C HIS A 17 -6.87 -0.81 -0.26
N VAL A 18 -6.45 -2.04 0.06
CA VAL A 18 -6.20 -3.09 -0.93
C VAL A 18 -7.01 -4.32 -0.60
N SER A 19 -7.80 -4.80 -1.56
CA SER A 19 -8.63 -5.99 -1.40
C SER A 19 -7.77 -7.26 -1.49
N LEU A 20 -7.56 -7.92 -0.35
CA LEU A 20 -6.77 -9.13 -0.18
C LEU A 20 -7.53 -10.23 0.58
N PRO A 21 -8.70 -10.69 0.08
CA PRO A 21 -9.51 -11.68 0.75
C PRO A 21 -8.78 -13.04 0.85
N GLY A 22 -8.57 -13.51 2.08
CA GLY A 22 -7.88 -14.76 2.36
C GLY A 22 -6.36 -14.68 2.41
N ALA A 23 -5.77 -13.48 2.28
CA ALA A 23 -4.36 -13.28 2.57
C ALA A 23 -4.11 -13.42 4.09
N LYS A 24 -2.96 -13.99 4.45
CA LYS A 24 -2.50 -13.97 5.83
C LYS A 24 -1.53 -12.81 6.04
N LYS A 25 -1.54 -12.21 7.23
CA LYS A 25 -0.67 -11.09 7.59
C LYS A 25 0.82 -11.40 7.38
N GLU A 26 1.22 -12.64 7.68
CA GLU A 26 2.60 -13.12 7.53
C GLU A 26 3.05 -13.24 6.06
N ASP A 27 2.11 -13.42 5.14
CA ASP A 27 2.39 -13.62 3.71
C ASP A 27 2.29 -12.32 2.90
N VAL A 28 2.12 -11.17 3.56
CA VAL A 28 1.98 -9.85 2.93
C VAL A 28 3.11 -8.94 3.39
N GLY A 29 3.91 -8.50 2.43
CA GLY A 29 4.94 -7.48 2.60
C GLY A 29 4.48 -6.12 2.07
N VAL A 30 4.74 -5.07 2.85
CA VAL A 30 4.57 -3.68 2.45
C VAL A 30 5.93 -3.01 2.57
N ASN A 31 6.41 -2.42 1.48
CA ASN A 31 7.71 -1.77 1.41
C ASN A 31 7.55 -0.38 0.79
N TRP A 32 8.24 0.61 1.34
CA TRP A 32 8.27 1.96 0.80
C TRP A 32 9.62 2.24 0.15
N ASP A 33 9.59 2.65 -1.12
CA ASP A 33 10.75 3.11 -1.88
C ASP A 33 10.78 4.65 -1.86
N VAL A 34 11.73 5.21 -1.11
CA VAL A 34 11.90 6.66 -0.94
C VAL A 34 12.35 7.33 -2.24
N GLU A 35 13.23 6.69 -3.02
CA GLU A 35 13.76 7.27 -4.26
C GLU A 35 12.68 7.38 -5.33
N ARG A 36 11.78 6.39 -5.38
CA ARG A 36 10.69 6.34 -6.37
C ARG A 36 9.39 6.95 -5.86
N SER A 37 9.30 7.23 -4.56
CA SER A 37 8.07 7.60 -3.86
C SER A 37 6.96 6.58 -4.15
N GLU A 38 7.29 5.30 -3.99
CA GLU A 38 6.46 4.18 -4.39
C GLU A 38 6.26 3.18 -3.24
N LEU A 39 5.00 2.85 -2.98
CA LEU A 39 4.60 1.79 -2.06
C LEU A 39 4.46 0.48 -2.85
N SER A 40 5.27 -0.51 -2.48
CA SER A 40 5.23 -1.86 -3.03
C SER A 40 4.56 -2.80 -2.04
N ILE A 41 3.48 -3.44 -2.48
CA ILE A 41 2.70 -4.40 -1.73
C ILE A 41 2.80 -5.72 -2.47
N ALA A 42 3.42 -6.72 -1.86
CA ALA A 42 3.63 -8.02 -2.47
C ALA A 42 3.33 -9.12 -1.48
N GLY A 43 2.91 -10.28 -1.99
CA GLY A 43 2.58 -11.40 -1.13
C GLY A 43 2.01 -12.57 -1.88
N VAL A 44 1.47 -13.54 -1.14
CA VAL A 44 0.84 -14.73 -1.71
C VAL A 44 -0.49 -14.98 -1.01
N ILE A 45 -1.55 -15.23 -1.79
CA ILE A 45 -2.82 -15.72 -1.26
C ILE A 45 -2.90 -17.21 -1.55
N TYR A 46 -3.06 -18.04 -0.52
CA TYR A 46 -3.20 -19.49 -0.67
C TYR A 46 -4.67 -19.92 -0.71
N ARG A 47 -4.96 -21.01 -1.44
CA ARG A 47 -6.25 -21.68 -1.29
C ARG A 47 -6.26 -22.48 0.00
N PRO A 48 -7.33 -22.40 0.81
CA PRO A 48 -7.46 -23.28 1.96
C PRO A 48 -7.73 -24.72 1.49
N GLY A 49 -7.18 -25.69 2.21
CA GLY A 49 -7.32 -27.12 1.91
C GLY A 49 -5.98 -27.81 1.72
N ASP A 50 -5.97 -29.13 1.89
CA ASP A 50 -4.84 -29.98 1.54
C ASP A 50 -4.78 -30.24 0.03
N GLU A 51 -3.71 -30.89 -0.43
CA GLU A 51 -3.48 -31.12 -1.85
C GLU A 51 -4.58 -31.98 -2.49
N ASP A 52 -5.12 -32.95 -1.76
CA ASP A 52 -6.18 -33.83 -2.26
C ASP A 52 -7.52 -33.10 -2.39
N PHE A 53 -7.83 -32.20 -1.45
CA PHE A 53 -8.98 -31.30 -1.55
C PHE A 53 -8.85 -30.37 -2.76
N LEU A 54 -7.67 -29.80 -2.99
CA LEU A 54 -7.44 -28.89 -4.13
C LEU A 54 -7.60 -29.60 -5.49
N LYS A 55 -7.34 -30.91 -5.58
CA LYS A 55 -7.61 -31.71 -6.80
C LYS A 55 -9.11 -31.82 -7.12
N THR A 56 -9.98 -31.65 -6.14
CA THR A 56 -11.45 -31.68 -6.33
C THR A 56 -12.03 -30.35 -6.82
N LEU A 57 -11.19 -29.33 -7.06
CA LEU A 57 -11.61 -28.01 -7.51
C LEU A 57 -12.29 -28.09 -8.89
N ALA A 58 -13.61 -28.01 -8.91
CA ALA A 58 -14.40 -28.08 -10.14
C ALA A 58 -14.44 -26.76 -10.91
N MET A 59 -14.27 -25.62 -10.22
CA MET A 59 -14.32 -24.28 -10.81
C MET A 59 -13.40 -23.34 -10.07
N ASP A 60 -12.68 -22.51 -10.82
CA ASP A 60 -11.76 -21.53 -10.28
C ASP A 60 -12.09 -20.09 -10.71
N GLU A 61 -12.73 -19.35 -9.81
CA GLU A 61 -13.03 -17.91 -10.02
C GLU A 61 -12.19 -16.98 -9.13
N ARG A 62 -11.75 -17.47 -7.96
CA ARG A 62 -10.98 -16.67 -7.01
C ARG A 62 -9.56 -16.48 -7.52
N LYS A 63 -9.13 -15.22 -7.64
CA LYS A 63 -7.72 -14.87 -7.89
C LYS A 63 -6.90 -15.13 -6.63
N VAL A 64 -6.10 -16.19 -6.66
CA VAL A 64 -5.15 -16.57 -5.61
C VAL A 64 -3.77 -16.79 -6.23
N GLY A 65 -2.75 -16.97 -5.39
CA GLY A 65 -1.35 -17.08 -5.77
C GLY A 65 -0.57 -15.80 -5.51
N PRO A 66 0.63 -15.65 -6.10
CA PRO A 66 1.48 -14.50 -5.87
C PRO A 66 0.85 -13.23 -6.44
N PHE A 67 0.98 -12.14 -5.69
CA PHE A 67 0.48 -10.83 -6.09
C PHE A 67 1.50 -9.72 -5.86
N GLU A 68 1.42 -8.68 -6.69
CA GLU A 68 2.22 -7.47 -6.56
C GLU A 68 1.37 -6.25 -6.96
N ARG A 69 1.45 -5.20 -6.14
CA ARG A 69 0.85 -3.90 -6.38
C ARG A 69 1.86 -2.81 -6.04
N LYS A 70 2.16 -1.97 -7.03
CA LYS A 70 3.03 -0.80 -6.87
C LYS A 70 2.19 0.46 -7.01
N ILE A 71 2.27 1.35 -6.03
CA ILE A 71 1.49 2.57 -5.95
C ILE A 71 2.46 3.74 -5.74
N ARG A 72 2.59 4.59 -6.75
CA ARG A 72 3.31 5.86 -6.60
C ARG A 72 2.44 6.86 -5.85
N LEU A 73 3.00 7.51 -4.83
CA LEU A 73 2.36 8.61 -4.13
C LEU A 73 2.98 9.94 -4.58
N GLY A 74 2.13 10.94 -4.81
CA GLY A 74 2.55 12.20 -5.42
C GLY A 74 2.85 12.08 -6.92
N THR A 75 3.48 13.11 -7.47
CA THR A 75 3.79 13.19 -8.91
C THR A 75 5.29 13.00 -9.15
N ARG A 76 5.71 12.81 -10.41
CA ARG A 76 7.14 12.76 -10.75
C ARG A 76 7.87 14.08 -10.47
N ALA A 77 7.16 15.21 -10.59
CA ALA A 77 7.72 16.53 -10.34
C ALA A 77 7.72 16.90 -8.85
N ASN A 78 6.74 16.36 -8.09
CA ASN A 78 6.62 16.56 -6.66
C ASN A 78 6.32 15.21 -5.99
N PRO A 79 7.36 14.43 -5.64
CA PRO A 79 7.18 13.17 -4.92
C PRO A 79 6.57 13.42 -3.55
N ALA A 80 5.78 12.46 -3.05
CA ALA A 80 5.20 12.58 -1.72
C ALA A 80 6.32 12.55 -0.66
N GLN A 81 6.33 13.58 0.20
CA GLN A 81 7.17 13.59 1.39
C GLN A 81 6.43 12.83 2.49
N ILE A 82 6.94 11.65 2.83
CA ILE A 82 6.28 10.69 3.71
C ILE A 82 7.14 10.49 4.95
N ASP A 83 6.49 10.42 6.11
CA ASP A 83 7.14 10.00 7.35
C ASP A 83 7.17 8.46 7.38
N VAL A 84 8.27 7.90 6.90
CA VAL A 84 8.44 6.46 6.65
C VAL A 84 8.34 5.64 7.93
N ASP A 85 8.84 6.19 9.04
CA ASP A 85 8.86 5.50 10.34
C ASP A 85 7.45 5.37 10.94
N MET A 86 6.53 6.21 10.48
CA MET A 86 5.13 6.26 10.94
C MET A 86 4.16 5.55 9.99
N ILE A 87 4.64 4.90 8.93
CA ILE A 87 3.78 4.09 8.05
C ILE A 87 3.24 2.91 8.84
N THR A 88 1.91 2.73 8.81
CA THR A 88 1.26 1.59 9.46
C THR A 88 0.41 0.80 8.46
N ALA A 89 0.32 -0.51 8.68
CA ALA A 89 -0.48 -1.40 7.86
C ALA A 89 -1.32 -2.33 8.74
N LYS A 90 -2.59 -2.49 8.39
CA LYS A 90 -3.56 -3.35 9.08
C LYS A 90 -4.35 -4.15 8.06
N LEU A 91 -4.33 -5.47 8.19
CA LEU A 91 -5.19 -6.37 7.42
C LEU A 91 -6.36 -6.81 8.31
N GLU A 92 -7.56 -6.42 7.93
CA GLU A 92 -8.80 -6.73 8.65
C GLU A 92 -9.92 -6.98 7.64
N ASP A 93 -10.76 -8.00 7.89
CA ASP A 93 -11.89 -8.37 7.02
C ASP A 93 -11.54 -8.54 5.52
N GLY A 94 -10.32 -8.96 5.22
CA GLY A 94 -9.83 -9.15 3.84
C GLY A 94 -9.43 -7.85 3.14
N VAL A 95 -9.34 -6.73 3.85
CA VAL A 95 -8.86 -5.45 3.33
C VAL A 95 -7.58 -5.04 4.06
N LEU A 96 -6.52 -4.81 3.30
CA LEU A 96 -5.28 -4.23 3.79
C LEU A 96 -5.39 -2.71 3.73
N ARG A 97 -5.47 -2.09 4.90
CA ARG A 97 -5.37 -0.65 5.08
C ARG A 97 -3.94 -0.26 5.37
N ILE A 98 -3.40 0.69 4.62
CA ILE A 98 -2.07 1.26 4.80
C ILE A 98 -2.23 2.76 5.00
N ASP A 99 -1.84 3.23 6.17
CA ASP A 99 -1.83 4.65 6.50
C ASP A 99 -0.39 5.17 6.33
N VAL A 100 -0.22 6.11 5.39
CA VAL A 100 1.06 6.66 4.96
C VAL A 100 1.07 8.16 5.28
N PRO A 101 1.51 8.56 6.48
CA PRO A 101 1.48 9.94 6.91
C PRO A 101 2.44 10.81 6.10
N LYS A 102 1.97 12.01 5.72
CA LYS A 102 2.81 13.00 5.06
C LYS A 102 3.72 13.65 6.11
N LEU A 103 4.94 13.98 5.71
CA LEU A 103 5.80 14.82 6.52
C LEU A 103 5.15 16.19 6.66
N ASP A 104 4.98 16.64 7.91
CA ASP A 104 4.53 17.98 8.19
C ASP A 104 5.63 18.94 7.72
N THR A 105 5.47 19.47 6.52
CA THR A 105 6.29 20.58 6.03
C THR A 105 5.76 21.82 6.72
N GLY A 106 6.13 21.96 8.00
CA GLY A 106 5.79 23.12 8.82
C GLY A 106 5.98 24.37 7.97
N PHE A 107 4.90 25.14 7.85
CA PHE A 107 4.80 26.38 7.09
C PHE A 107 6.16 27.06 6.95
N VAL A 108 6.74 27.06 5.75
CA VAL A 108 7.95 27.86 5.49
C VAL A 108 7.51 29.32 5.58
N GLU A 109 7.81 29.95 6.71
CA GLU A 109 7.62 31.38 6.92
C GLU A 109 8.51 32.10 5.90
N ILE A 110 7.95 32.50 4.75
CA ILE A 110 8.67 33.24 3.72
C ILE A 110 9.00 34.62 4.31
N LYS A 111 10.17 34.75 4.94
CA LYS A 111 10.71 36.05 5.33
C LYS A 111 11.07 36.82 4.07
N LYS A 112 10.33 37.89 3.81
CA LYS A 112 10.69 38.89 2.81
C LYS A 112 12.02 39.52 3.23
N VAL A 113 13.05 39.38 2.41
CA VAL A 113 14.33 40.08 2.59
C VAL A 113 14.20 41.41 1.87
N ASP A 114 14.34 42.51 2.60
CA ASP A 114 14.44 43.83 1.99
C ASP A 114 15.83 43.99 1.37
N VAL A 115 15.83 44.50 0.13
CA VAL A 115 17.05 44.86 -0.61
C VAL A 115 17.42 46.28 -0.23
N LEU A 116 18.63 46.47 0.30
CA LEU A 116 19.25 47.78 0.56
C LEU A 116 19.91 48.34 -0.70
#